data_AF-A0AA37L2N1-F1
#
_entry.id   AF-A0AA37L2N1-F1
#
_cell.length_a   1.000
_cell.length_b   1.000
_cell.length_c   1.000
_cell.angle_alpha   90.00
_cell.angle_beta   90.00
_cell.angle_gamma   90.00
#
_symmetry.space_group_name_H-M   'P 1'
#
loop_
_entity.id
_entity.type
_entity.pdbx_description
1 polymer ?
#
loop_
_entity_poly.entity_id
_entity_poly.type
_entity_poly.pdbx_seq_one_letter_code
_entity_poly.pdbx_strand_id
1 'polypeptide(L)'
;MIDPLGLEANIVGHPAAGPVGKLTNPNSHHLAIELKPDDANCDLAGVKTLGGQPSGNFANGYLVSRSNYPGDSKGIDVRQAIQKPEGMTDCEFLKKLKKASEEYCNCLPYSKPNVSLIPGTQDGQMDPGTYNSNSYVSGVIQRAGAVPPTLNTGGNWQAPGYGNPLPISNIVAPVGTVEVK
;
A
#
# COMPACT_ATOMS: atom_id res chain seq x y z
N MET A 1 10.56 -24.75 5.45
CA MET A 1 9.18 -25.28 5.54
C MET A 1 8.45 -24.55 4.45
N ILE A 2 8.12 -25.23 3.35
CA ILE A 2 7.54 -24.60 2.15
C ILE A 2 6.09 -24.28 2.49
N ASP A 3 5.68 -23.02 2.36
CA ASP A 3 4.28 -22.62 2.47
C ASP A 3 3.45 -23.33 1.38
N PRO A 4 2.57 -24.28 1.72
CA PRO A 4 1.78 -25.02 0.73
C PRO A 4 0.75 -24.17 -0.01
N LEU A 5 0.52 -22.92 0.42
CA LEU A 5 -0.38 -21.97 -0.22
C LEU A 5 0.36 -20.96 -1.14
N GLY A 6 1.68 -20.82 -0.98
CA GLY A 6 2.48 -19.82 -1.70
C GLY A 6 2.06 -18.37 -1.41
N LEU A 7 1.93 -18.02 -0.12
CA LEU A 7 1.44 -16.75 0.39
C LEU A 7 2.48 -16.06 1.28
N GLU A 8 3.45 -15.39 0.65
CA GLU A 8 4.53 -14.68 1.36
C GLU A 8 4.36 -13.17 1.48
N ALA A 9 3.33 -12.61 0.84
CA ALA A 9 3.00 -11.19 0.93
C ALA A 9 1.67 -11.01 1.64
N ASN A 10 1.60 -10.06 2.56
CA ASN A 10 0.37 -9.75 3.28
C ASN A 10 0.06 -8.26 3.17
N ILE A 11 -1.21 -7.93 2.97
CA ILE A 11 -1.72 -6.63 3.38
C ILE A 11 -1.79 -6.66 4.90
N VAL A 12 -1.09 -5.73 5.54
CA VAL A 12 -1.16 -5.50 6.98
C VAL A 12 -1.77 -4.14 7.24
N GLY A 13 -2.51 -4.01 8.34
CA GLY A 13 -3.18 -2.78 8.67
C GLY A 13 -3.31 -2.53 10.16
N HIS A 14 -3.46 -1.26 10.50
CA HIS A 14 -3.76 -0.77 11.84
C HIS A 14 -4.59 0.52 11.73
N PRO A 15 -5.28 0.98 12.79
CA PRO A 15 -6.01 2.25 12.78
C PRO A 15 -5.09 3.40 12.34
N ALA A 16 -5.56 4.20 11.37
CA ALA A 16 -4.76 5.26 10.76
C ALA A 16 -4.43 6.37 11.77
N ALA A 17 -3.18 6.82 11.79
CA ALA A 17 -2.73 7.99 12.56
C ALA A 17 -3.25 8.09 14.00
N GLY A 18 -3.30 6.95 14.71
CA GLY A 18 -3.75 6.88 16.10
C GLY A 18 -5.23 7.30 16.25
N PRO A 19 -5.55 8.37 17.00
CA PRO A 19 -6.94 8.77 17.25
C PRO A 19 -7.68 9.28 16.00
N VAL A 20 -6.99 9.77 14.96
CA VAL A 20 -7.65 10.36 13.79
C VAL A 20 -8.37 9.32 12.93
N GLY A 21 -7.79 8.14 12.76
CA GLY A 21 -8.46 7.01 12.09
C GLY A 21 -9.68 6.50 12.86
N LYS A 22 -9.83 6.85 14.14
CA LYS A 22 -11.02 6.56 14.95
C LYS A 22 -12.11 7.63 14.85
N LEU A 23 -11.88 8.70 14.07
CA LEU A 23 -12.87 9.77 13.88
C LEU A 23 -13.80 9.49 12.71
N THR A 24 -13.47 8.54 11.83
CA THR A 24 -14.38 8.08 10.78
C THR A 24 -15.26 6.94 11.29
N ASN A 25 -16.47 6.80 10.73
CA ASN A 25 -17.35 5.67 11.00
C ASN A 25 -17.64 4.85 9.72
N PRO A 26 -17.16 3.59 9.61
CA PRO A 26 -16.31 2.87 10.56
C PRO A 26 -14.87 3.42 10.60
N ASN A 27 -14.05 2.93 11.53
CA ASN A 27 -12.66 3.38 11.68
C ASN A 27 -11.86 3.19 10.39
N SER A 28 -11.02 4.17 10.04
CA SER A 28 -10.13 4.11 8.90
C SER A 28 -8.80 3.48 9.28
N HIS A 29 -8.37 2.50 8.50
CA HIS A 29 -7.08 1.83 8.65
C HIS A 29 -6.05 2.37 7.66
N HIS A 30 -4.81 2.44 8.14
CA HIS A 30 -3.62 2.57 7.32
C HIS A 30 -3.15 1.17 6.94
N LEU A 31 -2.95 0.94 5.65
CA LEU A 31 -2.45 -0.33 5.12
C LEU A 31 -1.00 -0.19 4.65
N ALA A 32 -0.27 -1.31 4.74
CA ALA A 32 1.03 -1.52 4.14
C ALA A 32 1.10 -2.95 3.56
N ILE A 33 2.12 -3.22 2.74
CA ILE A 33 2.44 -4.57 2.27
C ILE A 33 3.58 -5.09 3.12
N GLU A 34 3.37 -6.19 3.82
CA GLU A 34 4.42 -6.92 4.52
C GLU A 34 4.99 -8.02 3.60
N LEU A 35 6.31 -8.11 3.53
CA LEU A 35 7.06 -9.11 2.78
C LEU A 35 7.67 -10.12 3.76
N LYS A 36 7.35 -11.40 3.58
CA LYS A 36 7.81 -12.51 4.42
C LYS A 36 8.39 -13.64 3.57
N PRO A 37 9.63 -13.50 3.07
CA PRO A 37 10.28 -14.58 2.34
C PRO A 37 10.44 -15.81 3.24
N ASP A 38 9.96 -16.97 2.80
CA ASP A 38 10.20 -18.27 3.41
C ASP A 38 11.50 -18.91 2.88
N ASP A 39 11.90 -18.55 1.66
CA ASP A 39 13.18 -18.88 1.06
C ASP A 39 14.30 -17.98 1.59
N ALA A 40 15.23 -18.58 2.32
CA ALA A 40 16.41 -17.89 2.86
C ALA A 40 17.31 -17.27 1.78
N ASN A 41 17.19 -17.71 0.51
CA ASN A 41 17.93 -17.14 -0.61
C ASN A 41 17.19 -15.98 -1.29
N CYS A 42 15.96 -15.68 -0.87
CA CYS A 42 15.22 -14.54 -1.39
C CYS A 42 15.73 -13.23 -0.78
N ASP A 43 16.74 -12.64 -1.41
CA ASP A 43 17.27 -11.35 -0.99
C ASP A 43 16.33 -10.19 -1.39
N LEU A 44 15.75 -9.57 -0.36
CA LEU A 44 14.95 -8.34 -0.45
C LEU A 44 15.70 -7.12 0.09
N ALA A 45 17.02 -7.22 0.31
CA ALA A 45 17.88 -6.16 0.85
C ALA A 45 17.38 -5.58 2.19
N GLY A 46 16.84 -6.45 3.06
CA GLY A 46 16.31 -6.05 4.37
C GLY A 46 14.95 -5.34 4.33
N VAL A 47 14.30 -5.27 3.17
CA VAL A 47 12.93 -4.74 3.04
C VAL A 47 11.94 -5.75 3.61
N LYS A 48 11.13 -5.30 4.57
CA LYS A 48 10.12 -6.10 5.28
C LYS A 48 8.71 -5.53 5.11
N THR A 49 8.59 -4.22 4.93
CA THR A 49 7.32 -3.59 4.56
C THR A 49 7.50 -2.60 3.43
N LEU A 50 6.44 -2.40 2.64
CA LEU A 50 6.29 -1.37 1.64
C LEU A 50 5.07 -0.54 2.02
N GLY A 51 5.25 0.76 2.20
CA GLY A 51 4.19 1.67 2.64
C GLY A 51 4.22 3.00 1.91
N GLY A 52 3.07 3.66 1.88
CA GLY A 52 2.91 5.03 1.40
C GLY A 52 2.58 5.97 2.56
N GLN A 53 3.15 7.18 2.57
CA GLN A 53 2.88 8.23 3.57
C GLN A 53 2.87 9.62 2.90
N PRO A 54 2.25 10.65 3.48
CA PRO A 54 2.40 12.01 2.97
C PRO A 54 3.85 12.52 3.11
N SER A 55 4.32 13.31 2.13
CA SER A 55 5.64 13.95 2.11
C SER A 55 5.78 15.08 3.14
N GLY A 56 4.66 15.56 3.69
CA GLY A 56 4.57 16.72 4.58
C GLY A 56 3.72 16.44 5.81
N ASN A 57 2.95 17.44 6.26
CA ASN A 57 2.00 17.26 7.36
C ASN A 57 0.87 16.30 6.94
N PHE A 58 0.22 15.68 7.93
CA PHE A 58 -0.79 14.62 7.81
C PHE A 58 -1.94 14.88 6.79
N ALA A 59 -2.16 16.12 6.37
CA ALA A 59 -3.26 16.49 5.49
C ALA A 59 -2.84 16.91 4.06
N ASN A 60 -1.58 17.26 3.82
CA ASN A 60 -1.17 17.93 2.58
C ASN A 60 0.19 17.44 2.07
N GLY A 61 0.33 17.34 0.74
CA GLY A 61 1.59 17.06 0.07
C GLY A 61 1.45 16.00 -1.01
N TYR A 62 2.55 15.31 -1.28
CA TYR A 62 2.59 14.18 -2.19
C TYR A 62 2.59 12.87 -1.40
N LEU A 63 1.97 11.85 -1.96
CA LEU A 63 2.11 10.49 -1.47
C LEU A 63 3.53 10.01 -1.82
N VAL A 64 4.26 9.51 -0.83
CA VAL A 64 5.65 9.05 -0.92
C VAL A 64 5.73 7.60 -0.47
N SER A 65 6.43 6.80 -1.26
CA SER A 65 6.76 5.41 -0.98
C SER A 65 8.05 5.32 -0.18
N ARG A 66 8.08 4.41 0.80
CA ARG A 66 9.32 3.99 1.46
C ARG A 66 9.18 2.55 1.93
N SER A 67 10.30 1.86 1.93
CA SER A 67 10.43 0.59 2.64
C SER A 67 10.53 0.81 4.15
N ASN A 68 9.93 -0.09 4.94
CA ASN A 68 10.09 -0.16 6.40
C ASN A 68 9.72 1.16 7.12
N TYR A 69 8.59 1.79 6.80
CA TYR A 69 8.14 2.92 7.62
C TYR A 69 7.94 2.44 9.07
N PRO A 70 8.37 3.22 10.09
CA PRO A 70 8.26 2.80 11.49
C PRO A 70 6.84 2.41 11.96
N GLY A 71 5.80 2.90 11.28
CA GLY A 71 4.40 2.58 11.58
C GLY A 71 3.90 1.27 10.96
N ASP A 72 4.42 0.85 9.82
CA ASP A 72 3.83 -0.22 9.00
C ASP A 72 3.73 -1.58 9.72
N SER A 73 4.63 -1.83 10.67
CA SER A 73 4.69 -3.09 11.43
C SER A 73 4.18 -2.99 12.87
N LYS A 74 3.76 -1.80 13.32
CA LYS A 74 3.40 -1.55 14.71
C LYS A 74 1.89 -1.61 14.92
N GLY A 75 1.44 -2.44 15.85
CA GLY A 75 0.03 -2.50 16.25
C GLY A 75 -0.89 -3.05 15.16
N ILE A 76 -0.38 -3.95 14.31
CA ILE A 76 -1.14 -4.61 13.24
C ILE A 76 -2.32 -5.37 13.86
N ASP A 77 -3.54 -5.03 13.45
CA ASP A 77 -4.78 -5.73 13.80
C ASP A 77 -5.47 -6.35 12.57
N VAL A 78 -5.04 -5.98 11.37
CA VAL A 78 -5.50 -6.56 10.09
C VAL A 78 -4.32 -7.25 9.40
N ARG A 79 -4.56 -8.47 8.94
CA ARG A 79 -3.60 -9.21 8.12
C ARG A 79 -4.35 -10.06 7.11
N GLN A 80 -4.06 -9.87 5.84
CA GLN A 80 -4.69 -10.60 4.75
C GLN A 80 -3.66 -10.95 3.69
N ALA A 81 -3.61 -12.22 3.31
CA ALA A 81 -2.66 -12.70 2.31
C ALA A 81 -2.95 -12.11 0.92
N ILE A 82 -1.88 -11.89 0.16
CA ILE A 82 -1.94 -11.47 -1.24
C ILE A 82 -1.56 -12.68 -2.09
N GLN A 83 -2.48 -13.12 -2.95
CA GLN A 83 -2.23 -14.22 -3.86
C GLN A 83 -1.21 -13.79 -4.91
N LYS A 84 -0.09 -14.52 -5.02
CA LYS A 84 0.85 -14.32 -6.12
C LYS A 84 0.24 -14.75 -7.45
N PRO A 85 0.64 -14.14 -8.58
CA PRO A 85 0.19 -14.58 -9.89
C PRO A 85 0.63 -16.02 -10.20
N GLU A 86 -0.19 -16.74 -10.97
CA GLU A 86 0.12 -18.09 -11.41
C GLU A 86 1.44 -18.13 -12.22
N GLY A 87 2.22 -19.19 -12.04
CA GLY A 87 3.52 -19.37 -12.70
C GLY A 87 4.66 -18.53 -12.13
N MET A 88 4.42 -17.76 -11.06
CA MET A 88 5.47 -17.00 -10.36
C MET A 88 5.88 -17.70 -9.06
N THR A 89 7.17 -17.70 -8.75
CA THR A 89 7.66 -18.06 -7.41
C THR A 89 7.35 -16.94 -6.42
N ASP A 90 7.29 -17.26 -5.14
CA ASP A 90 7.04 -16.24 -4.11
C ASP A 90 8.14 -15.17 -4.12
N CYS A 91 9.40 -15.56 -4.22
CA CYS A 91 10.50 -14.61 -4.28
C CYS A 91 10.44 -13.66 -5.48
N GLU A 92 10.08 -14.16 -6.67
CA GLU A 92 9.84 -13.30 -7.84
C GLU A 92 8.71 -12.31 -7.58
N PHE A 93 7.64 -12.75 -6.91
CA PHE A 93 6.52 -11.89 -6.58
C PHE A 93 6.91 -10.79 -5.57
N LEU A 94 7.62 -11.14 -4.49
CA LEU A 94 8.13 -10.18 -3.51
C LEU A 94 9.08 -9.16 -4.16
N LYS A 95 9.95 -9.60 -5.07
CA LYS A 95 10.82 -8.72 -5.85
C LYS A 95 10.03 -7.78 -6.78
N LYS A 96 8.95 -8.26 -7.40
CA LYS A 96 8.06 -7.41 -8.21
C LYS A 96 7.31 -6.38 -7.37
N LEU A 97 6.84 -6.73 -6.18
CA LEU A 97 6.22 -5.78 -5.24
C LEU A 97 7.22 -4.69 -4.83
N LYS A 98 8.44 -5.09 -4.44
CA LYS A 98 9.52 -4.15 -4.13
C LYS A 98 9.83 -3.22 -5.31
N LYS A 99 10.01 -3.78 -6.50
CA LYS A 99 10.28 -3.01 -7.72
C LYS A 99 9.14 -2.04 -8.05
N ALA A 100 7.88 -2.48 -7.97
CA ALA A 100 6.71 -1.63 -8.19
C ALA A 100 6.67 -0.45 -7.20
N SER A 101 7.03 -0.69 -5.94
CA SER A 101 7.17 0.35 -4.92
C SER A 101 8.28 1.36 -5.24
N GLU A 102 9.39 0.90 -5.82
CA GLU A 102 10.54 1.75 -6.23
C GLU A 102 10.27 2.55 -7.51
N GLU A 103 9.44 2.02 -8.41
CA GLU A 103 9.02 2.70 -9.66
C GLU A 103 8.04 3.85 -9.40
N TYR A 104 7.43 3.91 -8.23
CA TYR A 104 6.50 4.98 -7.91
C TYR A 104 7.22 6.33 -7.81
N CYS A 105 6.75 7.31 -8.60
CA CYS A 105 7.37 8.64 -8.74
C CYS A 105 7.41 9.50 -7.47
N ASN A 106 6.64 9.15 -6.42
CA ASN A 106 6.42 10.00 -5.25
C ASN A 106 5.81 11.37 -5.57
N CYS A 107 4.93 11.41 -6.58
CA CYS A 107 4.46 12.65 -7.22
C CYS A 107 2.93 12.82 -7.24
N LEU A 108 2.16 11.84 -6.77
CA LEU A 108 0.70 11.94 -6.75
C LEU A 108 0.22 12.71 -5.52
N PRO A 109 -0.83 13.55 -5.65
CA PRO A 109 -1.35 14.32 -4.54
C PRO A 109 -1.92 13.42 -3.44
N TYR A 110 -1.58 13.70 -2.19
CA TYR A 110 -2.09 13.00 -1.02
C TYR A 110 -3.36 13.67 -0.48
N SER A 111 -4.34 12.89 -0.03
CA SER A 111 -5.35 13.36 0.91
C SER A 111 -5.58 12.37 2.05
N LYS A 112 -6.02 12.89 3.19
CA LYS A 112 -6.53 12.06 4.28
C LYS A 112 -8.02 11.78 4.03
N PRO A 113 -8.59 10.69 4.56
CA PRO A 113 -10.03 10.51 4.52
C PRO A 113 -10.78 11.67 5.20
N ASN A 114 -11.94 12.00 4.66
CA ASN A 114 -12.90 12.92 5.25
C ASN A 114 -13.38 12.34 6.59
N VAL A 115 -13.46 13.23 7.57
CA VAL A 115 -14.07 13.01 8.88
C VAL A 115 -15.29 13.92 8.94
N SER A 116 -16.46 13.33 8.97
CA SER A 116 -17.72 14.05 8.87
C SER A 116 -18.10 14.71 10.18
N LEU A 117 -18.74 15.88 10.10
CA LEU A 117 -19.37 16.50 11.27
C LEU A 117 -20.52 15.64 11.81
N ILE A 118 -21.24 14.93 10.92
CA ILE A 118 -22.25 13.94 11.26
C ILE A 118 -21.69 12.56 10.88
N PRO A 119 -21.40 11.67 11.85
CA PRO A 119 -20.80 10.37 11.58
C PRO A 119 -21.61 9.55 10.56
N GLY A 120 -20.91 8.91 9.63
CA GLY A 120 -21.46 8.03 8.60
C GLY A 120 -21.97 8.75 7.34
N THR A 121 -21.80 10.06 7.20
CA THR A 121 -22.29 10.80 6.01
C THR A 121 -21.27 10.87 4.88
N GLN A 122 -20.05 11.34 5.17
CA GLN A 122 -18.93 11.45 4.22
C GLN A 122 -17.66 10.75 4.75
N ASP A 123 -17.76 10.00 5.84
CA ASP A 123 -16.61 9.39 6.50
C ASP A 123 -15.88 8.44 5.56
N GLY A 124 -14.57 8.61 5.47
CA GLY A 124 -13.74 7.79 4.59
C GLY A 124 -13.80 8.17 3.11
N GLN A 125 -14.51 9.24 2.73
CA GLN A 125 -14.41 9.78 1.38
C GLN A 125 -13.05 10.44 1.17
N MET A 126 -12.49 10.24 -0.02
CA MET A 126 -11.23 10.84 -0.45
C MET A 126 -11.51 12.05 -1.34
N ASP A 127 -10.64 13.05 -1.31
CA ASP A 127 -10.75 14.18 -2.24
C ASP A 127 -10.60 13.68 -3.69
N PRO A 128 -11.42 14.15 -4.65
CA PRO A 128 -11.32 13.71 -6.04
C PRO A 128 -9.91 13.91 -6.63
N GLY A 129 -9.41 12.89 -7.32
CA GLY A 129 -8.08 12.93 -7.96
C GLY A 129 -6.89 12.79 -7.01
N THR A 130 -7.12 12.49 -5.73
CA THR A 130 -6.08 12.28 -4.72
C THR A 130 -5.94 10.83 -4.30
N TYR A 131 -4.83 10.52 -3.63
CA TYR A 131 -4.46 9.16 -3.22
C TYR A 131 -3.97 9.15 -1.77
N ASN A 132 -3.86 7.96 -1.17
CA ASN A 132 -3.24 7.78 0.14
C ASN A 132 -2.47 6.46 0.23
N SER A 133 -2.09 6.08 1.45
CA SER A 133 -1.39 4.83 1.73
C SER A 133 -2.12 3.58 1.24
N ASN A 134 -3.46 3.57 1.29
CA ASN A 134 -4.25 2.43 0.86
C ASN A 134 -4.34 2.34 -0.67
N SER A 135 -4.42 3.49 -1.36
CA SER A 135 -4.26 3.56 -2.83
C SER A 135 -2.90 3.02 -3.27
N TYR A 136 -1.85 3.34 -2.50
CA TYR A 136 -0.49 2.82 -2.72
C TYR A 136 -0.45 1.29 -2.65
N VAL A 137 -1.03 0.70 -1.60
CA VAL A 137 -1.05 -0.77 -1.46
C VAL A 137 -1.73 -1.44 -2.65
N SER A 138 -2.93 -1.02 -3.03
CA SER A 138 -3.63 -1.63 -4.17
C SER A 138 -2.90 -1.37 -5.50
N GLY A 139 -2.33 -0.18 -5.70
CA GLY A 139 -1.54 0.15 -6.88
C GLY A 139 -0.26 -0.68 -7.02
N VAL A 140 0.51 -0.87 -5.93
CA VAL A 140 1.74 -1.67 -5.93
C VAL A 140 1.44 -3.14 -6.21
N ILE A 141 0.37 -3.70 -5.61
CA ILE A 141 -0.07 -5.08 -5.89
C ILE A 141 -0.43 -5.23 -7.37
N GLN A 142 -1.22 -4.30 -7.91
CA GLN A 142 -1.61 -4.30 -9.31
C GLN A 142 -0.41 -4.21 -10.25
N ARG A 143 0.56 -3.34 -9.94
CA ARG A 143 1.78 -3.18 -10.73
C ARG A 143 2.68 -4.40 -10.69
N ALA A 144 2.71 -5.14 -9.58
CA ALA A 144 3.43 -6.40 -9.48
C ALA A 144 2.79 -7.54 -10.31
N GLY A 145 1.64 -7.29 -10.92
CA GLY A 145 0.91 -8.22 -11.78
C GLY A 145 -0.10 -9.10 -11.02
N ALA A 146 -0.36 -8.80 -9.75
CA ALA A 146 -1.38 -9.47 -8.95
C ALA A 146 -2.69 -8.67 -8.94
N VAL A 147 -3.78 -9.31 -8.56
CA VAL A 147 -5.07 -8.65 -8.34
C VAL A 147 -5.13 -8.25 -6.86
N PRO A 148 -5.32 -6.97 -6.52
CA PRO A 148 -5.57 -6.57 -5.14
C PRO A 148 -6.79 -7.31 -4.58
N PRO A 149 -6.65 -8.06 -3.47
CA PRO A 149 -7.77 -8.83 -2.95
C PRO A 149 -8.84 -7.90 -2.38
N THR A 150 -10.10 -8.32 -2.45
CA THR A 150 -11.16 -7.64 -1.69
C THR A 150 -10.83 -7.71 -0.20
N LEU A 151 -10.82 -6.55 0.47
CA LEU A 151 -10.51 -6.49 1.90
C LEU A 151 -11.62 -7.14 2.72
N ASN A 152 -11.25 -8.08 3.59
CA ASN A 152 -12.17 -8.66 4.55
C ASN A 152 -12.27 -7.75 5.78
N THR A 153 -13.13 -6.73 5.69
CA THR A 153 -13.30 -5.76 6.78
C THR A 153 -14.28 -6.21 7.87
N GLY A 154 -15.15 -7.17 7.54
CA GLY A 154 -16.29 -7.56 8.38
C GLY A 154 -17.23 -6.40 8.74
N GLY A 155 -17.16 -5.27 8.01
CA GLY A 155 -17.89 -4.04 8.34
C GLY A 155 -17.35 -3.24 9.53
N ASN A 156 -16.26 -3.69 10.17
CA ASN A 156 -15.74 -3.09 11.40
C ASN A 156 -14.76 -1.93 11.15
N TRP A 157 -14.24 -1.84 9.93
CA TRP A 157 -13.28 -0.84 9.51
C TRP A 157 -13.37 -0.59 8.01
N GLN A 158 -12.69 0.46 7.57
CA GLN A 158 -12.57 0.83 6.16
C GLN A 158 -11.13 1.19 5.81
N ALA A 159 -10.77 1.04 4.55
CA ALA A 159 -9.51 1.56 3.99
C ALA A 159 -9.81 2.50 2.82
N PRO A 160 -10.18 3.76 3.12
CA PRO A 160 -10.34 4.81 2.13
C PRO A 160 -9.17 4.84 1.16
N GLY A 161 -9.45 4.96 -0.15
CA GLY A 161 -8.43 4.98 -1.18
C GLY A 161 -8.03 3.61 -1.74
N TYR A 162 -8.27 2.50 -1.03
CA TYR A 162 -7.88 1.16 -1.52
C TYR A 162 -8.53 0.82 -2.87
N GLY A 163 -9.81 1.17 -3.05
CA GLY A 163 -10.55 1.00 -4.29
C GLY A 163 -10.13 1.94 -5.44
N ASN A 164 -9.22 2.87 -5.18
CA ASN A 164 -8.64 3.79 -6.16
C ASN A 164 -7.11 3.54 -6.24
N PRO A 165 -6.67 2.45 -6.91
CA PRO A 165 -5.25 2.10 -6.98
C PRO A 165 -4.46 3.20 -7.69
N LEU A 166 -3.18 3.34 -7.32
CA LEU A 166 -2.29 4.27 -8.01
C LEU A 166 -2.25 3.95 -9.52
N PRO A 167 -2.31 4.95 -10.39
CA PRO A 167 -2.15 4.78 -11.83
C PRO A 167 -0.67 4.55 -12.15
N ILE A 168 -0.14 3.36 -11.84
CA ILE A 168 1.27 2.99 -12.14
C ILE A 168 1.42 2.53 -13.61
N SER A 169 0.42 2.79 -14.46
CA SER A 169 0.52 2.57 -15.91
C SER A 169 1.23 3.78 -16.55
N ASN A 170 2.39 3.57 -17.18
CA ASN A 170 3.10 4.55 -18.02
C ASN A 170 3.75 5.77 -17.33
N ILE A 171 4.24 5.66 -16.09
CA ILE A 171 5.24 6.63 -15.59
C ILE A 171 6.59 6.23 -16.20
N VAL A 172 6.97 6.92 -17.28
CA VAL A 172 8.12 6.61 -18.15
C VAL A 172 9.47 6.64 -17.41
N ALA A 173 10.19 5.52 -17.54
CA ALA A 173 11.64 5.26 -17.64
C ALA A 173 12.67 5.89 -16.66
N PRO A 174 13.78 5.19 -16.35
CA PRO A 174 14.92 5.81 -15.67
C PRO A 174 15.36 7.05 -16.45
N VAL A 175 15.81 8.08 -15.74
CA VAL A 175 16.45 9.26 -16.32
C VAL A 175 17.72 8.80 -17.06
N GLY A 176 17.56 8.38 -18.31
CA GLY A 176 18.64 8.23 -19.26
C GLY A 176 18.94 9.59 -19.84
N THR A 177 20.15 10.07 -19.63
CA THR A 177 20.68 11.25 -20.33
C THR A 177 20.53 11.05 -21.82
N VAL A 178 19.72 11.89 -22.46
CA VAL A 178 19.71 12.01 -23.92
C VAL A 178 21.03 12.70 -24.30
N GLU A 179 22.00 11.93 -24.76
CA GLU A 179 23.11 12.51 -25.53
C GLU A 179 22.54 12.94 -26.88
N VAL A 180 22.51 14.25 -27.08
CA VAL A 180 22.26 14.85 -28.40
C VAL A 180 23.55 14.73 -29.18
N LYS A 181 23.53 13.96 -30.28
CA LYS A 181 24.55 14.00 -31.32
C LYS A 181 24.25 15.11 -32.33
#